data_AF-A0A964HC43-F1
#
_entry.id   AF-A0A964HC43-F1
#
_cell.length_a   1.000
_cell.length_b   1.000
_cell.length_c   1.000
_cell.angle_alpha   90.00
_cell.angle_beta   90.00
_cell.angle_gamma   90.00
#
_symmetry.space_group_name_H-M   'P 1'
#
loop_
_entity.id
_entity.type
_entity.pdbx_description
1 polymer ?
#
loop_
_entity_poly.entity_id
_entity_poly.type
_entity_poly.pdbx_seq_one_letter_code
_entity_poly.pdbx_strand_id
1 'polypeptide(L)' 'MSGKLLGSLEGGGTKFVCAVGTGPDDLRDEIRFPTTTPDETLDRAIAFFQKYPDLAAIG' A
#
# COMPACT_ATOMS: atom_id res chain seq x y z
N MET A 1 -21.68 -0.35 -8.80
CA MET A 1 -21.27 0.06 -7.44
C MET A 1 -19.79 0.36 -7.51
N SER A 2 -19.33 1.54 -7.10
CA SER A 2 -17.88 1.78 -6.95
C SER A 2 -17.42 0.91 -5.77
N GLY A 3 -16.49 -0.02 -6.00
CA GLY A 3 -15.94 -0.86 -4.94
C GLY A 3 -15.24 -0.03 -3.87
N LYS A 4 -15.15 -0.56 -2.65
CA LYS A 4 -14.36 0.08 -1.58
C LYS A 4 -12.90 0.15 -2.04
N LEU A 5 -12.23 1.28 -1.80
CA LEU A 5 -10.79 1.38 -2.05
C LEU A 5 -10.06 0.61 -0.94
N LEU A 6 -9.24 -0.36 -1.33
CA LEU A 6 -8.47 -1.22 -0.43
C LEU A 6 -6.98 -0.99 -0.67
N GLY A 7 -6.20 -1.11 0.40
CA GLY A 7 -4.74 -1.07 0.37
C GLY A 7 -4.15 -2.46 0.53
N SER A 8 -3.07 -2.75 -0.19
CA SER A 8 -2.26 -3.95 0.01
C SER A 8 -0.86 -3.57 0.48
N LEU A 9 -0.34 -4.26 1.50
CA LEU A 9 1.04 -4.16 1.95
C LEU A 9 1.69 -5.55 1.92
N GLU A 10 2.57 -5.78 0.96
CA GLU A 10 3.36 -7.00 0.87
C GLU A 10 4.75 -6.76 1.48
N GLY A 11 4.93 -7.21 2.71
CA GLY A 11 6.19 -7.09 3.44
C GLY A 11 7.15 -8.24 3.12
N GLY A 12 8.26 -7.95 2.44
CA GLY A 12 9.33 -8.90 2.15
C GLY A 12 10.65 -8.56 2.85
N GLY A 13 11.59 -9.51 2.87
CA GLY A 13 12.93 -9.28 3.45
C GLY A 13 13.82 -8.34 2.64
N THR A 14 13.55 -8.19 1.35
CA THR A 14 14.34 -7.32 0.44
C THR A 14 13.58 -6.05 0.03
N LYS A 15 12.26 -6.13 -0.08
CA LYS A 15 11.42 -5.02 -0.52
C LYS A 15 10.05 -5.07 0.14
N PHE A 16 9.43 -3.91 0.26
CA PHE A 16 8.01 -3.76 0.47
C PHE A 16 7.34 -3.35 -0.84
N VAL A 17 6.11 -3.82 -1.03
CA VAL A 17 5.20 -3.35 -2.08
C VAL A 17 3.94 -2.82 -1.40
N CYS A 18 3.55 -1.59 -1.73
CA CYS A 18 2.26 -1.04 -1.32
C CYS A 18 1.43 -0.72 -2.55
N ALA A 19 0.15 -1.03 -2.51
CA ALA A 19 -0.77 -0.84 -3.62
C ALA A 19 -2.14 -0.35 -3.12
N VAL A 20 -2.89 0.34 -3.98
CA VAL A 20 -4.30 0.66 -3.75
C VAL A 20 -5.16 0.34 -4.97
N GLY A 21 -6.37 -0.13 -4.74
CA GLY A 21 -7.29 -0.52 -5.81
C GLY A 21 -8.67 -0.92 -5.29
N THR A 22 -9.60 -1.20 -6.19
CA THR A 22 -10.92 -1.76 -5.80
C THR A 22 -11.04 -3.27 -6.05
N GLY A 23 -9.99 -3.87 -6.62
CA GLY A 23 -9.89 -5.30 -6.89
C GLY A 23 -8.67 -5.62 -7.75
N PRO A 24 -8.43 -6.90 -8.08
CA PRO A 24 -7.29 -7.34 -8.90
C PRO A 24 -7.28 -6.73 -10.30
N ASP A 25 -8.44 -6.35 -10.83
CA ASP A 25 -8.59 -5.73 -12.16
C ASP A 25 -8.61 -4.19 -12.12
N ASP A 26 -8.54 -3.57 -10.93
CA ASP A 26 -8.53 -2.10 -10.74
C ASP A 26 -7.44 -1.70 -9.75
N LEU A 27 -6.19 -1.80 -10.19
CA LEU A 27 -5.01 -1.28 -9.48
C LEU A 27 -4.78 0.18 -9.88
N ARG A 28 -4.83 1.10 -8.91
CA ARG A 28 -4.78 2.55 -9.17
C ARG A 28 -3.42 3.17 -8.94
N ASP A 29 -2.70 2.68 -7.94
CA ASP A 29 -1.33 3.10 -7.65
C ASP A 29 -0.58 1.97 -6.94
N GLU A 30 0.73 1.96 -7.14
CA GLU A 30 1.65 0.98 -6.56
C GLU A 30 3.02 1.63 -6.36
N ILE A 31 3.65 1.36 -5.21
CA ILE A 31 5.03 1.71 -4.95
C ILE A 31 5.82 0.48 -4.48
N ARG A 32 7.10 0.42 -4.87
CA ARG A 32 8.06 -0.58 -4.42
C ARG A 32 9.27 0.11 -3.84
N PHE A 33 9.72 -0.34 -2.67
CA PHE A 33 10.91 0.24 -2.02
C PHE A 33 11.68 -0.82 -1.23
N PRO A 34 13.01 -0.65 -1.03
CA PRO A 34 13.81 -1.60 -0.27
C PRO A 34 13.33 -1.71 1.18
N THR A 35 13.40 -2.93 1.73
CA THR A 35 13.28 -3.14 3.17
C THR A 35 14.54 -2.63 3.85
N THR A 36 14.37 -1.80 4.87
CA THR A 36 15.46 -1.14 5.60
C THR A 36 15.29 -1.40 7.10
N THR A 37 15.34 -0.36 7.94
CA THR A 37 14.90 -0.48 9.33
C THR A 37 13.37 -0.56 9.39
N PRO A 38 12.78 -1.17 10.44
CA PRO A 38 11.33 -1.24 10.59
C PRO A 38 10.65 0.13 10.52
N ASP A 39 11.19 1.13 11.23
CA ASP A 39 10.62 2.49 11.28
C ASP A 39 10.64 3.15 9.90
N GLU A 40 11.79 3.18 9.21
CA GLU A 40 11.90 3.77 7.87
C GLU A 40 11.01 3.06 6.83
N THR A 41 10.86 1.73 6.96
CA THR A 41 10.06 0.93 6.03
C THR A 41 8.56 1.18 6.26
N LEU A 42 8.12 1.24 7.52
CA LEU A 42 6.74 1.51 7.88
C LEU A 42 6.35 2.97 7.62
N ASP A 43 7.24 3.93 7.86
CA ASP A 43 7.01 5.35 7.56
C ASP A 43 6.75 5.57 6.06
N ARG A 44 7.48 4.86 5.19
CA ARG A 44 7.25 4.90 3.74
C ARG A 44 5.89 4.32 3.35
N ALA A 45 5.48 3.21 3.97
CA ALA A 45 4.16 2.63 3.75
C ALA A 45 3.04 3.58 4.22
N ILE A 46 3.19 4.18 5.40
CA ILE A 46 2.26 5.17 5.94
C ILE A 46 2.15 6.38 5.00
N ALA A 47 3.29 6.94 4.57
CA ALA A 47 3.33 8.07 3.64
C ALA A 47 2.68 7.75 2.29
N PHE A 48 2.75 6.50 1.83
CA PHE A 48 2.02 6.05 0.65
C PHE A 48 0.50 6.02 0.89
N PHE A 49 0.03 5.36 1.95
CA PHE A 49 -1.41 5.22 2.22
C PHE A 49 -2.10 6.52 2.63
N GLN A 50 -1.39 7.47 3.24
CA GLN A 50 -1.92 8.80 3.59
C GLN A 50 -2.37 9.63 2.37
N LYS A 51 -1.93 9.28 1.15
CA LYS A 51 -2.43 9.90 -0.09
C LYS A 51 -3.89 9.54 -0.38
N TYR A 52 -4.44 8.53 0.29
CA TYR A 52 -5.74 7.93 0.02
C TYR A 52 -6.66 8.03 1.27
N PRO A 53 -7.34 9.18 1.49
CA PRO A 53 -8.17 9.38 2.69
C PRO A 53 -9.41 8.47 2.75
N ASP A 54 -9.87 7.95 1.62
CA ASP A 54 -11.05 7.07 1.52
C ASP A 54 -10.71 5.57 1.58
N LEU A 55 -9.49 5.23 2.00
CA LEU A 55 -9.04 3.84 2.12
C LEU A 55 -9.85 3.11 3.20
N ALA A 56 -10.54 2.04 2.81
CA ALA A 56 -11.46 1.33 3.70
C ALA A 56 -10.76 0.31 4.61
N ALA A 57 -9.66 -0.28 4.15
CA ALA A 57 -8.84 -1.24 4.89
C ALA A 57 -7.48 -1.44 4.22
N ILE A 58 -6.51 -1.97 4.97
CA ILE A 58 -5.19 -2.43 4.48
C ILE A 58 -5.03 -3.90 4.86
N GLY A 59 -4.47 -4.71 3.95
CA GLY A 59 -4.16 -6.13 4.16
C GLY A 59 -2.82 -6.56 3.58
#